data_AF-A0A9E8SNH0-F1
#
_entry.id   AF-A0A9E8SNH0-F1
#
_cell.length_a   1.000
_cell.length_b   1.000
_cell.length_c   1.000
_cell.angle_alpha   90.00
_cell.angle_beta   90.00
_cell.angle_gamma   90.00
#
_symmetry.space_group_name_H-M   'P 1'
#
loop_
_entity.id
_entity.type
_entity.pdbx_description
1 polymer ?
#
loop_
_entity_poly.entity_id
_entity_poly.type
_entity_poly.pdbx_seq_one_letter_code
_entity_poly.pdbx_strand_id
1 'polypeptide(L)'
;MKTVRLKITQHCHIFQKGNILEVEDVVVHDAANDDISGYSVPDIGNGLPGILPLKSVKIVVDNDDASESYFGKCLLTKLSNFYEQDSESTAATPNAGDLLPQHIRVIHYPDCQQLMFHMPRYAYDAGAYRLINNVTGELIENVRVRDHLSGGTQVLLNTLPYKPGFYTIEAVWPDGWTHQIRFIKFIEGYPEASYENPPRNVELAIKNQECHLMPAPIETIQEKKTVNQIKKPKPYPSYVHPPGNVTVIQNEKEYRTFDSNGVEIENGIDMKSFKKDLALKFGPVAEYTQDGRGGKIYYAENDLSMEFYWEFGGGNAVVVIDIPEEKYWEAQTKTPLAERYGFLSRMAERVIQDKAPGCHFQMYSNSISILR
;
A
#
# COMPACT_ATOMS: atom_id res chain seq x y z
N MET A 1 27.38 -18.81 -4.76
CA MET A 1 27.51 -19.55 -3.48
C MET A 1 26.81 -20.90 -3.64
N LYS A 2 27.22 -21.92 -2.89
CA LYS A 2 26.52 -23.23 -2.93
C LYS A 2 25.33 -23.15 -1.98
N THR A 3 24.15 -23.53 -2.46
CA THR A 3 22.93 -23.59 -1.66
C THR A 3 22.52 -25.03 -1.38
N VAL A 4 21.72 -25.23 -0.33
CA VAL A 4 21.05 -26.50 -0.03
C VAL A 4 19.57 -26.25 0.20
N ARG A 5 18.75 -27.26 -0.08
CA ARG A 5 17.34 -27.27 0.30
C ARG A 5 17.16 -28.04 1.60
N LEU A 6 16.52 -27.38 2.57
CA LEU A 6 16.23 -27.94 3.88
C LEU A 6 14.73 -28.13 4.04
N LYS A 7 14.32 -29.35 4.41
CA LYS A 7 12.97 -29.61 4.92
C LYS A 7 12.96 -29.49 6.42
N ILE A 8 12.05 -28.67 6.94
CA ILE A 8 11.85 -28.48 8.37
C ILE A 8 11.24 -29.76 8.96
N THR A 9 11.93 -30.40 9.90
CA THR A 9 11.46 -31.62 10.59
C THR A 9 10.80 -31.31 11.93
N GLN A 10 11.18 -30.20 12.55
CA GLN A 10 10.61 -29.70 13.80
C GLN A 10 10.36 -28.20 13.68
N HIS A 11 9.24 -27.73 14.23
CA HIS A 11 8.89 -26.32 14.22
C HIS A 11 10.03 -25.47 14.83
N CYS A 12 10.45 -24.42 14.13
CA CYS A 12 11.51 -23.52 14.59
C CYS A 12 11.30 -22.13 14.00
N HIS A 13 11.36 -21.10 14.85
CA HIS A 13 11.01 -19.71 14.49
C HIS A 13 9.61 -19.65 13.86
N ILE A 14 9.45 -19.05 12.68
CA ILE A 14 8.19 -19.06 11.91
C ILE A 14 8.03 -20.31 11.02
N PHE A 15 9.03 -21.19 10.96
CA PHE A 15 9.05 -22.27 9.99
C PHE A 15 8.45 -23.54 10.59
N GLN A 16 7.33 -23.97 10.03
CA GLN A 16 6.61 -25.16 10.46
C GLN A 16 7.18 -26.43 9.83
N LYS A 17 6.94 -27.57 10.50
CA LYS A 17 7.30 -28.89 10.01
C LYS A 17 6.73 -29.12 8.61
N GLY A 18 7.58 -29.61 7.70
CA GLY A 18 7.28 -29.92 6.32
C GLY A 18 7.61 -28.80 5.34
N ASN A 19 7.75 -27.56 5.79
CA ASN A 19 8.20 -26.44 4.97
C ASN A 19 9.59 -26.72 4.36
N ILE A 20 9.85 -26.18 3.18
CA ILE A 20 11.12 -26.34 2.47
C ILE A 20 11.71 -24.97 2.18
N LEU A 21 12.97 -24.78 2.55
CA LEU A 21 13.71 -23.53 2.38
C LEU A 21 14.98 -23.79 1.61
N GLU A 22 15.39 -22.85 0.77
CA GLU A 22 16.74 -22.79 0.23
C GLU A 22 17.61 -21.90 1.13
N VAL A 23 18.79 -22.38 1.50
CA VAL A 23 19.75 -21.67 2.37
C VAL A 23 21.17 -21.87 1.84
N GLU A 24 22.14 -21.08 2.34
CA GLU A 24 23.55 -21.29 2.06
C GLU A 24 24.04 -22.62 2.66
N ASP A 25 24.90 -23.35 1.94
CA ASP A 25 25.55 -24.60 2.42
C ASP A 25 26.69 -24.29 3.40
N VAL A 26 26.37 -23.56 4.47
CA VAL A 26 27.31 -23.15 5.51
C VAL A 26 26.70 -23.49 6.86
N VAL A 27 27.23 -24.53 7.49
CA VAL A 27 26.90 -24.89 8.87
C VAL A 27 27.69 -23.99 9.80
N VAL A 28 26.97 -23.23 10.63
CA VAL A 28 27.55 -22.41 11.69
C VAL A 28 27.62 -23.27 12.95
N HIS A 29 28.80 -23.32 13.56
CA HIS A 29 29.04 -24.00 14.83
C HIS A 29 29.26 -22.96 15.92
N ASP A 30 28.48 -23.03 16.99
CA ASP A 30 28.76 -22.27 18.21
C ASP A 30 29.66 -23.12 19.12
N ALA A 31 30.94 -22.74 19.22
CA ALA A 31 31.92 -23.45 20.03
C ALA A 31 31.59 -23.44 21.54
N ALA A 32 30.72 -22.55 22.00
CA ALA A 32 30.29 -22.48 23.39
C ALA A 32 29.08 -23.36 23.69
N ASN A 33 28.34 -23.80 22.66
CA ASN A 33 27.11 -24.56 22.82
C ASN A 33 26.85 -25.44 21.60
N ASP A 34 27.27 -26.71 21.67
CA ASP A 34 27.11 -27.70 20.59
C ASP A 34 25.64 -27.83 20.11
N ASP A 35 24.66 -27.48 20.96
CA ASP A 35 23.23 -27.49 20.64
C ASP A 35 22.79 -26.37 19.65
N ILE A 36 23.67 -25.42 19.32
CA ILE A 36 23.41 -24.29 18.39
C ILE A 36 24.04 -24.52 17.01
N SER A 37 24.54 -25.72 16.72
CA SER A 37 24.96 -26.04 15.34
C SER A 37 23.77 -26.02 14.39
N GLY A 38 23.88 -25.31 13.27
CA GLY A 38 22.77 -25.13 12.33
C GLY A 38 23.12 -24.38 11.05
N TYR A 39 22.11 -24.13 10.22
CA TYR A 39 22.25 -23.35 8.99
C TYR A 39 21.88 -21.89 9.23
N SER A 40 22.72 -20.97 8.76
CA SER A 40 22.40 -19.54 8.78
C SER A 40 21.26 -19.24 7.80
N VAL A 41 20.30 -18.43 8.24
CA VAL A 41 19.23 -17.90 7.39
C VAL A 41 19.17 -16.38 7.46
N PRO A 42 18.87 -15.69 6.33
CA PRO A 42 18.83 -14.23 6.31
C PRO A 42 17.74 -13.62 7.19
N ASP A 43 16.66 -14.38 7.46
CA ASP A 43 15.49 -13.90 8.18
C ASP A 43 14.78 -15.06 8.90
N ILE A 44 14.51 -14.92 10.20
CA ILE A 44 13.72 -15.90 10.97
C ILE A 44 12.24 -15.51 11.13
N GLY A 45 11.76 -14.55 10.34
CA GLY A 45 10.38 -14.07 10.33
C GLY A 45 10.15 -12.75 11.05
N ASN A 46 11.22 -12.15 11.55
CA ASN A 46 11.21 -10.89 12.29
C ASN A 46 12.13 -9.83 11.67
N GLY A 47 12.66 -10.07 10.47
CA GLY A 47 13.56 -9.15 9.79
C GLY A 47 15.03 -9.29 10.18
N LEU A 48 15.36 -10.22 11.06
CA LEU A 48 16.70 -10.45 11.58
C LEU A 48 17.21 -11.83 11.15
N PRO A 49 18.52 -11.96 10.87
CA PRO A 49 19.12 -13.26 10.57
C PRO A 49 19.08 -14.17 11.80
N GLY A 50 19.18 -15.47 11.56
CA GLY A 50 19.24 -16.45 12.63
C GLY A 50 19.74 -17.80 12.15
N ILE A 51 19.58 -18.81 13.00
CA ILE A 51 20.09 -20.17 12.76
C ILE A 51 18.91 -21.16 12.77
N LEU A 52 18.86 -22.03 11.77
CA LEU A 52 18.02 -23.24 11.76
C LEU A 52 18.81 -24.40 12.38
N PRO A 53 18.46 -24.89 13.58
CA PRO A 53 19.20 -25.97 14.24
C PRO A 53 19.24 -27.24 13.39
N LEU A 54 20.38 -27.95 13.38
CA LEU A 54 20.53 -29.20 12.61
C LEU A 54 19.45 -30.24 12.94
N LYS A 55 19.02 -30.32 14.21
CA LYS A 55 17.95 -31.23 14.66
C LYS A 55 16.57 -30.92 14.09
N SER A 56 16.35 -29.68 13.66
CA SER A 56 15.07 -29.19 13.14
C SER A 56 14.97 -29.24 11.62
N VAL A 57 16.02 -29.71 10.93
CA VAL A 57 16.08 -29.73 9.47
C VAL A 57 16.61 -31.05 8.92
N LYS A 58 16.28 -31.35 7.67
CA LYS A 58 16.86 -32.44 6.89
C LYS A 58 17.19 -31.92 5.50
N ILE A 59 18.42 -32.14 5.02
CA ILE A 59 18.79 -31.85 3.63
C ILE A 59 17.94 -32.72 2.71
N VAL A 60 17.34 -32.10 1.70
CA VAL A 60 16.59 -32.80 0.67
C VAL A 60 17.37 -32.76 -0.64
N VAL A 61 17.54 -33.94 -1.23
CA VAL A 61 18.18 -34.12 -2.55
C VAL A 61 17.06 -34.44 -3.52
N ASP A 62 16.24 -33.44 -3.87
CA ASP A 62 15.15 -33.65 -4.81
C ASP A 62 15.68 -33.56 -6.25
N ASN A 63 15.32 -34.56 -7.07
CA ASN A 63 15.43 -34.59 -8.53
C ASN A 63 14.16 -34.05 -9.23
N ASP A 64 13.17 -33.58 -8.48
CA ASP A 64 11.88 -33.14 -9.03
C ASP A 64 11.95 -31.68 -9.47
N ASP A 65 12.47 -31.51 -10.68
CA ASP A 65 12.12 -30.39 -11.54
C ASP A 65 10.64 -30.52 -11.98
N ALA A 66 9.92 -29.41 -11.83
CA ALA A 66 9.00 -28.90 -12.86
C ALA A 66 7.52 -29.30 -12.92
N SER A 67 6.82 -29.66 -11.82
CA SER A 67 5.34 -29.69 -11.89
C SER A 67 4.55 -28.89 -10.86
N GLU A 68 5.15 -28.41 -9.77
CA GLU A 68 4.36 -27.80 -8.69
C GLU A 68 4.43 -26.27 -8.70
N SER A 69 3.59 -25.74 -9.59
CA SER A 69 2.73 -24.57 -9.38
C SER A 69 3.05 -23.69 -8.14
N TYR A 70 3.67 -22.54 -8.42
CA TYR A 70 4.11 -21.56 -7.43
C TYR A 70 2.92 -20.87 -6.72
N PHE A 71 2.62 -21.25 -5.46
CA PHE A 71 1.47 -20.68 -4.71
C PHE A 71 1.75 -20.22 -3.27
N GLY A 72 2.90 -20.53 -2.66
CA GLY A 72 3.06 -20.24 -1.22
C GLY A 72 3.01 -18.76 -0.83
N LYS A 73 2.66 -18.46 0.43
CA LYS A 73 2.38 -17.09 0.88
C LYS A 73 3.64 -16.23 0.98
N CYS A 74 3.50 -14.93 0.76
CA CYS A 74 4.51 -13.94 1.14
C CYS A 74 4.26 -13.45 2.57
N LEU A 75 5.31 -13.42 3.38
CA LEU A 75 5.29 -12.85 4.72
C LEU A 75 6.27 -11.68 4.78
N LEU A 76 5.74 -10.48 5.03
CA LEU A 76 6.55 -9.29 5.25
C LEU A 76 7.26 -9.38 6.61
N THR A 77 8.55 -9.08 6.64
CA THR A 77 9.37 -9.25 7.84
C THR A 77 10.07 -7.96 8.28
N LYS A 78 10.48 -7.09 7.35
CA LYS A 78 11.16 -5.84 7.69
C LYS A 78 10.89 -4.73 6.68
N LEU A 79 10.84 -3.50 7.18
CA LEU A 79 10.95 -2.27 6.41
C LEU A 79 12.09 -1.44 6.98
N SER A 80 12.89 -0.83 6.13
CA SER A 80 13.94 0.10 6.52
C SER A 80 14.04 1.22 5.49
N ASN A 81 14.37 2.42 5.95
CA ASN A 81 14.65 3.58 5.10
C ASN A 81 16.03 4.13 5.50
N PHE A 82 16.94 4.26 4.54
CA PHE A 82 18.33 4.67 4.81
C PHE A 82 19.00 5.28 3.57
N TYR A 83 20.10 6.01 3.76
CA TYR A 83 21.01 6.40 2.68
C TYR A 83 22.01 5.27 2.42
N GLU A 84 22.21 4.85 1.16
CA GLU A 84 23.15 3.76 0.81
C GLU A 84 24.61 4.13 1.15
N GLN A 85 24.94 5.43 1.16
CA GLN A 85 26.26 5.95 1.55
C GLN A 85 26.14 6.85 2.78
N ASP A 86 26.77 6.43 3.89
CA ASP A 86 26.76 7.14 5.18
C ASP A 86 27.27 8.60 5.10
N SER A 87 28.03 8.95 4.07
CA SER A 87 28.67 10.27 3.91
C SER A 87 27.77 11.37 3.33
N GLU A 88 26.61 11.05 2.76
CA GLU A 88 25.77 12.04 2.03
C GLU A 88 24.64 12.64 2.88
N SER A 89 24.43 12.16 4.10
CA SER A 89 23.35 12.60 4.99
C SER A 89 23.66 13.92 5.72
N THR A 90 23.73 15.04 4.99
CA THR A 90 23.67 16.38 5.62
C THR A 90 22.25 16.96 5.66
N ALA A 91 21.30 16.39 4.92
CA ALA A 91 19.91 16.80 4.94
C ALA A 91 19.17 16.19 6.14
N ALA A 92 18.57 17.02 6.99
CA ALA A 92 17.85 16.58 8.19
C ALA A 92 16.57 15.76 7.87
N THR A 93 16.12 15.72 6.62
CA THR A 93 15.00 14.89 6.17
C THR A 93 15.13 14.60 4.67
N PRO A 94 15.04 13.34 4.23
CA PRO A 94 15.10 12.98 2.82
C PRO A 94 13.91 13.59 2.07
N ASN A 95 14.14 14.14 0.88
CA ASN A 95 13.07 14.74 0.08
C ASN A 95 12.03 13.69 -0.36
N ALA A 96 12.43 12.43 -0.49
CA ALA A 96 11.53 11.32 -0.76
C ALA A 96 10.49 11.08 0.34
N GLY A 97 10.82 11.36 1.61
CA GLY A 97 10.05 10.94 2.78
C GLY A 97 10.32 9.48 3.18
N ASP A 98 9.64 9.01 4.23
CA ASP A 98 9.80 7.63 4.73
C ASP A 98 8.67 6.73 4.22
N LEU A 99 9.02 5.54 3.75
CA LEU A 99 8.03 4.50 3.52
C LEU A 99 7.63 3.92 4.89
N LEU A 100 6.33 3.89 5.17
CA LEU A 100 5.79 3.41 6.44
C LEU A 100 5.24 1.98 6.31
N PRO A 101 5.27 1.19 7.40
CA PRO A 101 4.76 -0.18 7.42
C PRO A 101 3.32 -0.34 6.88
N GLN A 102 2.44 0.61 7.22
CA GLN A 102 1.04 0.64 6.77
C GLN A 102 0.87 0.87 5.26
N HIS A 103 1.91 1.31 4.56
CA HIS A 103 1.88 1.52 3.10
C HIS A 103 2.21 0.25 2.33
N ILE A 104 2.58 -0.84 3.00
CA ILE A 104 2.97 -2.11 2.36
C ILE A 104 1.93 -3.17 2.69
N ARG A 105 1.49 -3.88 1.65
CA ARG A 105 0.41 -4.87 1.72
C ARG A 105 0.79 -6.10 0.93
N VAL A 106 0.49 -7.28 1.47
CA VAL A 106 0.47 -8.53 0.72
C VAL A 106 -0.96 -9.03 0.66
N ILE A 107 -1.42 -9.32 -0.55
CA ILE A 107 -2.74 -9.86 -0.83
C ILE A 107 -2.56 -11.22 -1.51
N HIS A 108 -3.32 -12.21 -1.05
CA HIS A 108 -3.28 -13.56 -1.58
C HIS A 108 -4.68 -14.04 -1.96
N TYR A 109 -4.83 -14.41 -3.22
CA TYR A 109 -5.99 -15.05 -3.82
C TYR A 109 -5.59 -16.46 -4.29
N PRO A 110 -6.55 -17.38 -4.53
CA PRO A 110 -6.24 -18.74 -4.98
C PRO A 110 -5.38 -18.83 -6.25
N ASP A 111 -5.44 -17.82 -7.12
CA ASP A 111 -4.77 -17.76 -8.42
C ASP A 111 -3.81 -16.58 -8.57
N CYS A 112 -3.63 -15.77 -7.51
CA CYS A 112 -2.85 -14.54 -7.60
C CYS A 112 -2.24 -14.17 -6.25
N GLN A 113 -1.00 -13.69 -6.27
CA GLN A 113 -0.38 -13.10 -5.09
C GLN A 113 0.26 -11.78 -5.46
N GLN A 114 -0.13 -10.74 -4.72
CA GLN A 114 0.32 -9.38 -4.97
C GLN A 114 1.02 -8.84 -3.73
N LEU A 115 2.23 -8.32 -3.93
CA LEU A 115 2.86 -7.41 -2.98
C LEU A 115 2.70 -6.00 -3.56
N MET A 116 2.08 -5.12 -2.80
CA MET A 116 1.93 -3.72 -3.19
C MET A 116 2.48 -2.80 -2.12
N PHE A 117 3.01 -1.66 -2.54
CA PHE A 117 3.32 -0.58 -1.62
C PHE A 117 3.16 0.80 -2.24
N HIS A 118 2.79 1.77 -1.42
CA HIS A 118 2.68 3.17 -1.85
C HIS A 118 3.92 3.95 -1.45
N MET A 119 4.62 4.49 -2.44
CA MET A 119 5.73 5.40 -2.24
C MET A 119 5.24 6.66 -1.49
N PRO A 120 6.04 7.21 -0.57
CA PRO A 120 5.65 8.37 0.25
C PRO A 120 5.36 9.64 -0.56
N ARG A 121 5.84 9.70 -1.82
CA ARG A 121 5.64 10.81 -2.75
C ARG A 121 5.54 10.28 -4.19
N TYR A 122 5.21 11.19 -5.12
CA TYR A 122 5.27 10.93 -6.55
C TYR A 122 6.65 10.36 -6.93
N ALA A 123 6.68 9.12 -7.40
CA ALA A 123 7.88 8.31 -7.52
C ALA A 123 8.32 8.08 -8.97
N TYR A 124 7.79 8.88 -9.91
CA TYR A 124 8.16 8.75 -11.33
C TYR A 124 9.65 9.00 -11.57
N ASP A 125 10.25 9.86 -10.75
CA ASP A 125 11.69 10.18 -10.75
C ASP A 125 12.47 9.39 -9.68
N ALA A 126 11.83 8.41 -9.02
CA ALA A 126 12.59 7.46 -8.21
C ALA A 126 13.51 6.65 -9.13
N GLY A 127 14.71 6.35 -8.64
CA GLY A 127 15.78 5.75 -9.42
C GLY A 127 15.55 4.27 -9.71
N ALA A 128 16.31 3.41 -9.04
CA ALA A 128 16.33 1.97 -9.32
C ALA A 128 15.36 1.21 -8.41
N TYR A 129 14.65 0.25 -9.01
CA TYR A 129 13.98 -0.84 -8.32
C TYR A 129 14.85 -2.10 -8.43
N ARG A 130 15.17 -2.72 -7.30
CA ARG A 130 15.98 -3.95 -7.23
C ARG A 130 15.21 -5.04 -6.48
N LEU A 131 15.16 -6.24 -7.04
CA LEU A 131 14.68 -7.45 -6.35
C LEU A 131 15.84 -8.42 -6.19
N ILE A 132 16.16 -8.77 -4.95
CA ILE A 132 17.35 -9.55 -4.59
C ILE A 132 16.95 -10.81 -3.84
N ASN A 133 17.51 -11.96 -4.22
CA ASN A 133 17.45 -13.17 -3.41
C ASN A 133 18.56 -13.12 -2.35
N ASN A 134 18.17 -13.06 -1.07
CA ASN A 134 19.10 -12.86 0.04
C ASN A 134 19.98 -14.07 0.35
N VAL A 135 19.69 -15.25 -0.21
CA VAL A 135 20.49 -16.47 -0.02
C VAL A 135 21.55 -16.59 -1.10
N THR A 136 21.18 -16.36 -2.36
CA THR A 136 22.11 -16.50 -3.49
C THR A 136 22.88 -15.21 -3.77
N GLY A 137 22.39 -14.06 -3.28
CA GLY A 137 22.84 -12.72 -3.68
C GLY A 137 22.42 -12.36 -5.11
N GLU A 138 21.57 -13.16 -5.75
CA GLU A 138 21.14 -12.94 -7.13
C GLU A 138 20.23 -11.71 -7.22
N LEU A 139 20.62 -10.79 -8.12
CA LEU A 139 19.78 -9.66 -8.52
C LEU A 139 18.81 -10.13 -9.59
N ILE A 140 17.59 -10.46 -9.16
CA ILE A 140 16.52 -11.01 -10.01
C ILE A 140 15.98 -9.94 -10.94
N GLU A 141 15.79 -8.72 -10.43
CA GLU A 141 15.36 -7.57 -11.22
C GLU A 141 16.16 -6.32 -10.87
N ASN A 142 16.43 -5.51 -11.89
CA ASN A 142 17.03 -4.19 -11.76
C ASN A 142 16.49 -3.28 -12.86
N VAL A 143 15.40 -2.58 -12.55
CA VAL A 143 14.68 -1.71 -13.49
C VAL A 143 14.45 -0.35 -12.85
N ARG A 144 13.78 0.58 -13.53
CA ARG A 144 13.41 1.85 -12.89
C ARG A 144 12.16 1.66 -12.05
N VAL A 145 12.05 2.38 -10.94
CA VAL A 145 10.83 2.32 -10.08
C VAL A 145 9.58 2.61 -10.91
N ARG A 146 9.65 3.59 -11.83
CA ARG A 146 8.54 3.95 -12.72
C ARG A 146 8.03 2.83 -13.62
N ASP A 147 8.86 1.82 -13.89
CA ASP A 147 8.47 0.69 -14.75
C ASP A 147 7.56 -0.30 -14.00
N HIS A 148 7.51 -0.20 -12.66
CA HIS A 148 6.61 -0.95 -11.77
C HIS A 148 5.52 -0.07 -11.14
N LEU A 149 5.43 1.21 -11.51
CA LEU A 149 4.40 2.12 -10.97
C LEU A 149 3.03 1.88 -11.64
N SER A 150 2.02 1.72 -10.79
CA SER A 150 0.61 1.90 -11.11
C SER A 150 0.20 3.31 -10.67
N GLY A 151 0.07 4.23 -11.62
CA GLY A 151 -0.18 5.64 -11.33
C GLY A 151 1.09 6.38 -10.87
N GLY A 152 0.97 7.24 -9.85
CA GLY A 152 2.06 8.12 -9.42
C GLY A 152 2.91 7.62 -8.25
N THR A 153 2.39 6.71 -7.43
CA THR A 153 3.03 6.31 -6.16
C THR A 153 2.95 4.82 -5.86
N GLN A 154 2.00 4.08 -6.43
CA GLN A 154 1.79 2.68 -6.09
C GLN A 154 2.72 1.79 -6.91
N VAL A 155 3.44 0.89 -6.25
CA VAL A 155 4.16 -0.22 -6.87
C VAL A 155 3.34 -1.50 -6.67
N LEU A 156 3.15 -2.28 -7.73
CA LEU A 156 2.39 -3.53 -7.70
C LEU A 156 3.21 -4.66 -8.30
N LEU A 157 3.44 -5.72 -7.51
CA LEU A 157 4.28 -6.85 -7.90
C LEU A 157 3.48 -8.15 -7.84
N ASN A 158 3.52 -8.91 -8.93
CA ASN A 158 3.03 -10.29 -8.94
C ASN A 158 4.11 -11.20 -8.33
N THR A 159 3.93 -11.61 -7.08
CA THR A 159 4.89 -12.49 -6.37
C THR A 159 4.57 -13.96 -6.54
N LEU A 160 3.53 -14.30 -7.32
CA LEU A 160 3.16 -15.67 -7.61
C LEU A 160 4.31 -16.47 -8.23
N PRO A 161 5.03 -15.98 -9.27
CA PRO A 161 6.07 -16.76 -9.95
C PRO A 161 7.36 -16.94 -9.13
N TYR A 162 7.50 -16.25 -8.00
CA TYR A 162 8.73 -16.29 -7.22
C TYR A 162 8.84 -17.63 -6.48
N LYS A 163 10.05 -18.20 -6.54
CA LYS A 163 10.37 -19.43 -5.81
C LYS A 163 10.26 -19.19 -4.29
N PRO A 164 10.01 -20.23 -3.50
CA PRO A 164 10.17 -20.16 -2.05
C PRO A 164 11.59 -19.69 -1.69
N GLY A 165 11.71 -18.71 -0.79
CA GLY A 165 13.00 -18.09 -0.48
C GLY A 165 12.91 -16.79 0.31
N PHE A 166 14.05 -16.10 0.40
CA PHE A 166 14.23 -14.88 1.17
C PHE A 166 14.53 -13.73 0.21
N TYR A 167 13.74 -12.67 0.27
CA TYR A 167 13.78 -11.61 -0.73
C TYR A 167 13.92 -10.22 -0.11
N THR A 168 14.61 -9.35 -0.84
CA THR A 168 14.68 -7.92 -0.57
C THR A 168 14.25 -7.15 -1.81
N ILE A 169 13.35 -6.19 -1.62
CA ILE A 169 13.02 -5.15 -2.59
C ILE A 169 13.71 -3.86 -2.14
N GLU A 170 14.39 -3.19 -3.06
CA GLU A 170 14.94 -1.86 -2.84
C GLU A 170 14.38 -0.87 -3.87
N ALA A 171 13.92 0.28 -3.39
CA ALA A 171 13.58 1.44 -4.22
C ALA A 171 14.53 2.59 -3.87
N VAL A 172 15.49 2.83 -4.76
CA VAL A 172 16.60 3.78 -4.59
C VAL A 172 16.27 5.08 -5.31
N TRP A 173 16.35 6.21 -4.60
CA TRP A 173 16.16 7.55 -5.13
C TRP A 173 17.48 8.13 -5.67
N PRO A 174 17.42 9.14 -6.56
CA PRO A 174 18.63 9.73 -7.15
C PRO A 174 19.60 10.35 -6.14
N ASP A 175 19.10 10.73 -4.95
CA ASP A 175 19.90 11.27 -3.84
C ASP A 175 20.47 10.18 -2.92
N GLY A 176 20.37 8.91 -3.30
CA GLY A 176 20.86 7.76 -2.53
C GLY A 176 19.92 7.29 -1.42
N TRP A 177 18.79 7.99 -1.18
CA TRP A 177 17.79 7.53 -0.24
C TRP A 177 17.17 6.22 -0.73
N THR A 178 17.06 5.22 0.15
CA THR A 178 16.62 3.87 -0.23
C THR A 178 15.54 3.37 0.71
N HIS A 179 14.44 2.91 0.13
CA HIS A 179 13.44 2.12 0.83
C HIS A 179 13.73 0.64 0.63
N GLN A 180 13.85 -0.12 1.72
CA GLN A 180 14.12 -1.55 1.69
C GLN A 180 12.97 -2.32 2.35
N ILE A 181 12.38 -3.27 1.62
CA ILE A 181 11.32 -4.17 2.10
C ILE A 181 11.85 -5.59 2.05
N ARG A 182 11.81 -6.31 3.17
CA ARG A 182 12.17 -7.73 3.26
C ARG A 182 10.94 -8.60 3.45
N PHE A 183 10.94 -9.73 2.77
CA PHE A 183 9.88 -10.73 2.89
C PHE A 183 10.38 -12.15 2.66
N ILE A 184 9.61 -13.11 3.16
CA ILE A 184 9.83 -14.54 2.98
C ILE A 184 8.71 -15.09 2.10
N LYS A 185 9.07 -15.85 1.07
CA LYS A 185 8.14 -16.60 0.24
C LYS A 185 8.18 -18.06 0.68
N PHE A 186 7.02 -18.59 1.08
CA PHE A 186 6.89 -19.98 1.52
C PHE A 186 6.58 -20.93 0.36
N ILE A 187 6.62 -22.24 0.64
CA ILE A 187 5.94 -23.23 -0.21
C ILE A 187 4.43 -23.18 0.00
N GLU A 188 3.66 -23.75 -0.92
CA GLU A 188 2.20 -23.77 -0.81
C GLU A 188 1.71 -24.47 0.45
N GLY A 189 0.62 -23.96 1.03
CA GLY A 189 0.07 -24.44 2.30
C GLY A 189 0.70 -23.83 3.55
N TYR A 190 1.83 -23.11 3.42
CA TYR A 190 2.51 -22.47 4.54
C TYR A 190 2.38 -20.94 4.54
N PRO A 191 2.37 -20.30 5.73
CA PRO A 191 2.21 -20.91 7.05
C PRO A 191 0.81 -21.55 7.23
N GLU A 192 0.77 -22.71 7.87
CA GLU A 192 -0.44 -23.47 8.26
C GLU A 192 -1.09 -22.90 9.52
N ALA A 193 -2.39 -23.13 9.68
CA ALA A 193 -3.19 -22.54 10.75
C ALA A 193 -2.87 -23.03 12.18
N SER A 194 -2.25 -24.19 12.34
CA SER A 194 -1.95 -24.78 13.65
C SER A 194 -0.71 -24.18 14.32
N TYR A 195 -0.36 -22.92 14.03
CA TYR A 195 0.77 -22.25 14.67
C TYR A 195 0.35 -21.72 16.05
N GLU A 196 0.88 -22.31 17.12
CA GLU A 196 0.63 -21.82 18.47
C GLU A 196 1.28 -20.45 18.68
N ASN A 197 0.48 -19.45 19.06
CA ASN A 197 0.90 -18.06 19.30
C ASN A 197 1.69 -17.44 18.12
N PRO A 198 1.12 -17.39 16.90
CA PRO A 198 1.80 -16.77 15.77
C PRO A 198 2.10 -15.30 16.09
N PRO A 199 3.25 -14.77 15.69
CA PRO A 199 3.38 -13.33 15.48
C PRO A 199 2.23 -12.85 14.59
N ARG A 200 1.67 -11.67 14.87
CA ARG A 200 0.46 -11.18 14.20
C ARG A 200 0.57 -11.14 12.67
N ASN A 201 1.74 -10.80 12.12
CA ASN A 201 1.98 -10.85 10.67
C ASN A 201 1.81 -12.27 10.10
N VAL A 202 2.23 -13.29 10.85
CA VAL A 202 2.03 -14.70 10.49
C VAL A 202 0.56 -15.10 10.66
N GLU A 203 -0.11 -14.64 11.72
CA GLU A 203 -1.54 -14.89 11.93
C GLU A 203 -2.40 -14.35 10.77
N LEU A 204 -2.12 -13.13 10.31
CA LEU A 204 -2.79 -12.53 9.16
C LEU A 204 -2.55 -13.34 7.88
N ALA A 205 -1.29 -13.77 7.66
CA ALA A 205 -0.94 -14.59 6.51
C ALA A 205 -1.68 -15.94 6.53
N ILE A 206 -1.73 -16.60 7.69
CA ILE A 206 -2.48 -17.84 7.90
C ILE A 206 -3.95 -17.66 7.48
N LYS A 207 -4.59 -16.59 7.94
CA LYS A 207 -6.02 -16.32 7.69
C LYS A 207 -6.33 -15.84 6.27
N ASN A 208 -5.33 -15.75 5.38
CA ASN A 208 -5.46 -15.09 4.07
C ASN A 208 -6.02 -13.66 4.19
N GLN A 209 -5.73 -13.01 5.32
CA GLN A 209 -6.09 -11.62 5.53
C GLN A 209 -4.99 -10.74 4.96
N GLU A 210 -5.34 -9.49 4.67
CA GLU A 210 -4.38 -8.48 4.24
C GLU A 210 -3.27 -8.34 5.28
N CYS A 211 -2.04 -8.62 4.86
CA CYS A 211 -0.87 -8.51 5.73
C CYS A 211 -0.26 -7.12 5.59
N HIS A 212 -0.30 -6.35 6.68
CA HIS A 212 0.49 -5.13 6.83
C HIS A 212 1.71 -5.40 7.68
N LEU A 213 2.84 -4.75 7.39
CA LEU A 213 3.84 -4.54 8.43
C LEU A 213 3.20 -3.60 9.46
N MET A 214 3.04 -4.04 10.70
CA MET A 214 2.57 -3.13 11.74
C MET A 214 3.69 -2.18 12.13
N PRO A 215 3.38 -0.92 12.49
CA PRO A 215 4.37 -0.10 13.17
C PRO A 215 4.84 -0.84 14.43
N ALA A 216 6.15 -0.81 14.70
CA ALA A 216 6.65 -1.18 16.01
C ALA A 216 5.83 -0.42 17.08
N PRO A 217 5.50 -1.03 18.22
CA PRO A 217 4.85 -0.30 19.30
C PRO A 217 5.69 0.95 19.57
N ILE A 218 5.10 2.12 19.33
CA ILE A 218 5.77 3.39 19.55
C ILE A 218 6.08 3.41 21.04
N GLU A 219 7.35 3.22 21.41
CA GLU A 219 7.79 3.56 22.76
C GLU A 219 7.32 4.98 22.99
N THR A 220 6.48 5.18 24.01
CA THR A 220 5.86 6.46 24.28
C THR A 220 6.91 7.40 24.86
N ILE A 221 7.85 7.82 24.01
CA ILE A 221 8.76 8.90 24.32
C ILE A 221 7.88 10.14 24.33
N GLN A 222 7.58 10.65 25.53
CA GLN A 222 6.95 11.94 25.71
C GLN A 222 7.89 13.04 25.22
N GLU A 223 8.02 13.21 23.90
CA GLU A 223 8.68 14.37 23.34
C GLU A 223 7.73 15.56 23.38
N LYS A 224 7.94 16.45 24.37
CA LYS A 224 7.54 17.85 24.24
C LYS A 224 8.34 18.49 23.11
N LYS A 225 7.91 18.31 21.86
CA LYS A 225 8.40 19.10 20.73
C LYS A 225 7.54 20.35 20.59
N THR A 226 8.11 21.47 21.04
CA THR A 226 7.67 22.80 20.65
C THR A 226 7.83 22.90 19.13
N VAL A 227 6.72 22.90 18.39
CA VAL A 227 6.72 23.16 16.95
C VAL A 227 7.15 24.61 16.75
N ASN A 228 8.43 24.81 16.44
CA ASN A 228 8.88 26.09 15.91
C ASN A 228 8.25 26.26 14.52
N GLN A 229 7.31 27.20 14.44
CA GLN A 229 6.73 27.63 13.18
C GLN A 229 7.84 28.08 12.24
N ILE A 230 8.07 27.34 11.17
CA ILE A 230 8.92 27.76 10.06
C ILE A 230 8.27 29.03 9.49
N LYS A 231 8.93 30.17 9.63
CA LYS A 231 8.45 31.43 9.05
C LYS A 231 8.43 31.29 7.53
N LYS A 232 7.23 31.36 6.95
CA LYS A 232 6.99 31.39 5.51
C LYS A 232 7.79 32.55 4.87
N PRO A 233 8.46 32.35 3.72
CA PRO A 233 9.00 33.46 2.95
C PRO A 233 7.83 34.31 2.45
N LYS A 234 7.81 35.58 2.82
CA LYS A 234 6.80 36.53 2.32
C LYS A 234 7.13 36.85 0.85
N PRO A 235 6.12 36.93 -0.04
CA PRO A 235 6.33 37.46 -1.37
C PRO A 235 6.86 38.90 -1.28
N TYR A 236 7.67 39.29 -2.26
CA TYR A 236 8.19 40.66 -2.34
C TYR A 236 7.03 41.67 -2.43
N PRO A 237 7.13 42.86 -1.81
CA PRO A 237 6.03 43.83 -1.72
C PRO A 237 5.44 44.29 -3.07
N SER A 238 6.14 44.04 -4.18
CA SER A 238 5.77 44.45 -5.53
C SER A 238 5.31 43.29 -6.44
N TYR A 239 5.05 42.10 -5.88
CA TYR A 239 4.66 40.94 -6.69
C TYR A 239 3.18 41.03 -7.09
N VAL A 240 2.91 40.97 -8.39
CA VAL A 240 1.56 40.91 -8.97
C VAL A 240 1.42 39.56 -9.68
N HIS A 241 0.40 38.78 -9.31
CA HIS A 241 0.15 37.49 -9.94
C HIS A 241 -0.11 37.67 -11.44
N PRO A 242 0.65 37.02 -12.33
CA PRO A 242 0.38 37.08 -13.76
C PRO A 242 -0.94 36.36 -14.09
N PRO A 243 -1.69 36.81 -15.11
CA PRO A 243 -2.83 36.07 -15.62
C PRO A 243 -2.34 34.73 -16.21
N GLY A 244 -2.82 33.61 -15.69
CA GLY A 244 -2.36 32.28 -16.10
C GLY A 244 -3.05 31.14 -15.36
N ASN A 245 -2.67 29.91 -15.72
CA ASN A 245 -3.19 28.70 -15.09
C ASN A 245 -2.73 28.61 -13.63
N VAL A 246 -3.66 28.30 -12.73
CA VAL A 246 -3.40 28.06 -11.30
C VAL A 246 -3.19 26.57 -11.09
N THR A 247 -2.14 26.21 -10.35
CA THR A 247 -1.88 24.82 -9.95
C THR A 247 -2.43 24.59 -8.54
N VAL A 248 -3.32 23.61 -8.38
CA VAL A 248 -3.88 23.23 -7.08
C VAL A 248 -3.20 21.95 -6.62
N ILE A 249 -2.55 21.99 -5.45
CA ILE A 249 -1.96 20.83 -4.80
C ILE A 249 -2.82 20.47 -3.59
N GLN A 250 -3.30 19.22 -3.55
CA GLN A 250 -4.07 18.68 -2.43
C GLN A 250 -3.19 17.76 -1.59
N ASN A 251 -3.05 18.07 -0.31
CA ASN A 251 -2.52 17.16 0.72
C ASN A 251 -3.66 16.74 1.67
N GLU A 252 -3.46 15.71 2.48
CA GLU A 252 -4.49 15.02 3.31
C GLU A 252 -5.43 15.94 4.12
N LYS A 253 -5.04 17.19 4.40
CA LYS A 253 -5.87 18.15 5.17
C LYS A 253 -5.89 19.58 4.60
N GLU A 254 -5.14 19.89 3.55
CA GLU A 254 -5.00 21.26 3.05
C GLU A 254 -4.86 21.32 1.52
N TYR A 255 -5.49 22.34 0.93
CA TYR A 255 -5.32 22.70 -0.47
C TYR A 255 -4.40 23.90 -0.55
N ARG A 256 -3.40 23.84 -1.44
CA ARG A 256 -2.47 24.94 -1.71
C ARG A 256 -2.59 25.32 -3.17
N THR A 257 -2.82 26.59 -3.44
CA THR A 257 -2.94 27.13 -4.80
C THR A 257 -1.68 27.91 -5.14
N PHE A 258 -1.08 27.61 -6.29
CA PHE A 258 0.11 28.27 -6.79
C PHE A 258 -0.21 28.94 -8.13
N ASP A 259 0.29 30.16 -8.33
CA ASP A 259 0.23 30.79 -9.65
C ASP A 259 1.18 30.13 -10.66
N SER A 260 1.19 30.61 -11.90
CA SER A 260 2.03 30.07 -12.97
C SER A 260 3.54 30.19 -12.73
N ASN A 261 3.96 30.96 -11.72
CA ASN A 261 5.35 31.11 -11.31
C ASN A 261 5.69 30.28 -10.06
N GLY A 262 4.74 29.48 -9.55
CA GLY A 262 4.94 28.66 -8.36
C GLY A 262 4.84 29.45 -7.04
N VAL A 263 4.27 30.66 -7.05
CA VAL A 263 4.04 31.43 -5.82
C VAL A 263 2.70 31.03 -5.21
N GLU A 264 2.72 30.64 -3.94
CA GLU A 264 1.52 30.27 -3.19
C GLU A 264 0.61 31.49 -3.00
N ILE A 265 -0.65 31.36 -3.40
CA ILE A 265 -1.68 32.39 -3.29
C ILE A 265 -2.28 32.29 -1.88
N GLU A 266 -2.03 33.31 -1.06
CA GLU A 266 -2.23 33.28 0.41
C GLU A 266 -3.70 33.16 0.84
N ASN A 267 -4.65 33.37 -0.08
CA ASN A 267 -6.09 33.19 0.09
C ASN A 267 -6.61 32.24 -0.98
N GLY A 268 -6.25 30.95 -0.88
CA GLY A 268 -6.69 29.92 -1.81
C GLY A 268 -8.19 30.00 -2.09
N ILE A 269 -8.58 29.60 -3.30
CA ILE A 269 -9.98 29.58 -3.73
C ILE A 269 -10.77 28.80 -2.67
N ASP A 270 -11.71 29.47 -1.99
CA ASP A 270 -12.60 28.81 -1.06
C ASP A 270 -13.45 27.81 -1.86
N MET A 271 -13.04 26.55 -1.81
CA MET A 271 -13.60 25.51 -2.67
C MET A 271 -15.08 25.26 -2.34
N LYS A 272 -15.53 25.60 -1.12
CA LYS A 272 -16.97 25.57 -0.79
C LYS A 272 -17.71 26.67 -1.51
N SER A 273 -17.22 27.92 -1.49
CA SER A 273 -17.86 29.00 -2.26
C SER A 273 -17.70 28.81 -3.77
N PHE A 274 -16.59 28.28 -4.27
CA PHE A 274 -16.39 27.98 -5.70
C PHE A 274 -17.31 26.86 -6.18
N LYS A 275 -17.41 25.73 -5.45
CA LYS A 275 -18.34 24.64 -5.79
C LYS A 275 -19.79 25.10 -5.65
N LYS A 276 -20.10 25.92 -4.64
CA LYS A 276 -21.41 26.57 -4.50
C LYS A 276 -21.71 27.49 -5.69
N ASP A 277 -20.78 28.32 -6.11
CA ASP A 277 -20.92 29.20 -7.28
C ASP A 277 -21.06 28.40 -8.58
N LEU A 278 -20.38 27.27 -8.71
CA LEU A 278 -20.52 26.36 -9.85
C LEU A 278 -21.90 25.69 -9.87
N ALA A 279 -22.35 25.16 -8.73
CA ALA A 279 -23.65 24.51 -8.59
C ALA A 279 -24.81 25.51 -8.82
N LEU A 280 -24.66 26.75 -8.32
CA LEU A 280 -25.61 27.84 -8.54
C LEU A 280 -25.67 28.29 -10.01
N LYS A 281 -24.57 28.19 -10.76
CA LYS A 281 -24.50 28.65 -12.15
C LYS A 281 -24.76 27.57 -13.20
N PHE A 282 -24.49 26.30 -12.90
CA PHE A 282 -24.43 25.23 -13.91
C PHE A 282 -25.21 23.96 -13.57
N GLY A 283 -25.97 23.94 -12.47
CA GLY A 283 -26.78 22.79 -12.07
C GLY A 283 -26.00 21.77 -11.21
N PRO A 284 -26.55 20.56 -10.98
CA PRO A 284 -25.90 19.57 -10.14
C PRO A 284 -24.55 19.11 -10.70
N VAL A 285 -23.54 19.03 -9.83
CA VAL A 285 -22.17 18.65 -10.18
C VAL A 285 -21.78 17.37 -9.44
N ALA A 286 -21.16 16.43 -10.17
CA ALA A 286 -20.58 15.21 -9.61
C ALA A 286 -19.08 15.16 -9.91
N GLU A 287 -18.27 14.96 -8.88
CA GLU A 287 -16.84 14.66 -8.99
C GLU A 287 -16.57 13.24 -8.53
N TYR A 288 -15.57 12.59 -9.14
CA TYR A 288 -15.29 11.17 -8.94
C TYR A 288 -13.83 11.00 -8.56
N THR A 289 -13.57 10.21 -7.52
CA THR A 289 -12.26 9.60 -7.28
C THR A 289 -12.33 8.11 -7.60
N GLN A 290 -11.21 7.56 -8.03
CA GLN A 290 -11.05 6.13 -8.27
C GLN A 290 -9.79 5.65 -7.59
N ASP A 291 -9.94 4.64 -6.75
CA ASP A 291 -8.88 3.91 -6.05
C ASP A 291 -9.12 2.41 -6.26
N GLY A 292 -8.40 1.85 -7.24
CA GLY A 292 -8.56 0.46 -7.67
C GLY A 292 -9.97 0.15 -8.21
N ARG A 293 -10.69 -0.72 -7.50
CA ARG A 293 -12.03 -1.20 -7.87
C ARG A 293 -13.18 -0.36 -7.32
N GLY A 294 -12.89 0.76 -6.67
CA GLY A 294 -13.91 1.66 -6.15
C GLY A 294 -13.42 3.09 -6.03
N GLY A 295 -14.11 3.89 -5.22
CA GLY A 295 -13.73 5.27 -4.96
C GLY A 295 -14.86 6.06 -4.31
N LYS A 296 -14.86 7.38 -4.53
CA LYS A 296 -15.86 8.29 -3.97
C LYS A 296 -16.53 9.13 -5.03
N ILE A 297 -17.81 9.43 -4.80
CA ILE A 297 -18.60 10.40 -5.55
C ILE A 297 -18.86 11.59 -4.63
N TYR A 298 -18.43 12.77 -5.05
CA TYR A 298 -18.75 14.04 -4.40
C TYR A 298 -19.86 14.71 -5.22
N TYR A 299 -21.08 14.67 -4.71
CA TYR A 299 -22.24 15.23 -5.39
C TYR A 299 -22.69 16.51 -4.71
N ALA A 300 -22.90 17.58 -5.48
CA ALA A 300 -23.36 18.88 -5.01
C ALA A 300 -24.55 19.38 -5.83
N GLU A 301 -25.61 19.78 -5.12
CA GLU A 301 -26.82 20.38 -5.70
C GLU A 301 -27.35 21.45 -4.73
N ASN A 302 -27.52 22.68 -5.22
CA ASN A 302 -27.89 23.84 -4.41
C ASN A 302 -26.90 24.07 -3.25
N ASP A 303 -27.40 24.15 -2.01
CA ASP A 303 -26.60 24.27 -0.78
C ASP A 303 -26.22 22.90 -0.18
N LEU A 304 -26.57 21.79 -0.82
CA LEU A 304 -26.28 20.43 -0.34
C LEU A 304 -25.05 19.86 -1.05
N SER A 305 -24.14 19.30 -0.25
CA SER A 305 -23.00 18.53 -0.73
C SER A 305 -22.86 17.26 0.09
N MET A 306 -22.74 16.12 -0.60
CA MET A 306 -22.61 14.80 0.01
C MET A 306 -21.51 13.98 -0.65
N GLU A 307 -20.95 13.05 0.13
CA GLU A 307 -19.94 12.08 -0.31
C GLU A 307 -20.53 10.67 -0.23
N PHE A 308 -20.33 9.89 -1.29
CA PHE A 308 -20.78 8.50 -1.37
C PHE A 308 -19.62 7.58 -1.80
N TYR A 309 -19.52 6.40 -1.20
CA TYR A 309 -18.59 5.38 -1.65
C TYR A 309 -19.18 4.62 -2.83
N TRP A 310 -18.33 4.20 -3.77
CA TRP A 310 -18.74 3.34 -4.87
C TRP A 310 -17.72 2.24 -5.13
N GLU A 311 -18.17 1.13 -5.71
CA GLU A 311 -17.33 0.02 -6.18
C GLU A 311 -17.86 -0.58 -7.48
N PHE A 312 -17.00 -1.26 -8.24
CA PHE A 312 -17.43 -2.02 -9.42
C PHE A 312 -18.27 -3.24 -9.01
N GLY A 313 -19.48 -3.31 -9.57
CA GLY A 313 -20.40 -4.42 -9.37
C GLY A 313 -19.97 -5.70 -10.11
N GLY A 314 -20.59 -6.82 -9.72
CA GLY A 314 -20.50 -8.09 -10.43
C GLY A 314 -21.77 -8.40 -11.23
N GLY A 315 -21.67 -9.31 -12.21
CA GLY A 315 -22.81 -9.74 -13.02
C GLY A 315 -23.38 -8.62 -13.90
N ASN A 316 -24.68 -8.30 -13.70
CA ASN A 316 -25.35 -7.24 -14.46
C ASN A 316 -25.11 -5.82 -13.89
N ALA A 317 -24.53 -5.70 -12.69
CA ALA A 317 -24.20 -4.41 -12.10
C ALA A 317 -22.84 -3.91 -12.59
N VAL A 318 -22.81 -2.68 -13.08
CA VAL A 318 -21.60 -1.96 -13.49
C VAL A 318 -20.95 -1.31 -12.26
N VAL A 319 -21.74 -0.61 -11.45
CA VAL A 319 -21.29 0.09 -10.23
C VAL A 319 -22.33 -0.11 -9.12
N VAL A 320 -21.86 -0.24 -7.89
CA VAL A 320 -22.68 -0.16 -6.67
C VAL A 320 -22.23 1.07 -5.89
N ILE A 321 -23.18 1.92 -5.50
CA ILE A 321 -22.96 3.15 -4.72
C ILE A 321 -23.59 2.94 -3.35
N ASP A 322 -22.82 3.08 -2.29
CA ASP A 322 -23.33 2.98 -0.92
C ASP A 322 -24.05 4.27 -0.51
N ILE A 323 -25.25 4.14 0.05
CA ILE A 323 -26.07 5.25 0.51
C ILE A 323 -26.57 5.01 1.94
N PRO A 324 -26.80 6.06 2.75
CA PRO A 324 -27.37 5.90 4.08
C PRO A 324 -28.77 5.27 4.03
N GLU A 325 -29.04 4.32 4.92
CA GLU A 325 -30.39 3.80 5.15
C GLU A 325 -31.35 4.91 5.59
N GLU A 326 -32.64 4.74 5.30
CA GLU A 326 -33.70 5.73 5.60
C GLU A 326 -33.70 6.19 7.07
N LYS A 327 -33.57 5.25 8.01
CA LYS A 327 -33.51 5.55 9.46
C LYS A 327 -32.31 6.40 9.88
N TYR A 328 -31.26 6.48 9.06
CA TYR A 328 -30.05 7.26 9.35
C TYR A 328 -29.92 8.50 8.48
N TRP A 329 -30.81 8.68 7.49
CA TRP A 329 -30.70 9.73 6.48
C TRP A 329 -30.64 11.13 7.08
N GLU A 330 -31.67 11.54 7.84
CA GLU A 330 -31.74 12.91 8.36
C GLU A 330 -30.62 13.20 9.37
N ALA A 331 -30.23 12.18 10.14
CA ALA A 331 -29.14 12.28 11.11
C ALA A 331 -27.78 12.56 10.44
N GLN A 332 -27.50 11.87 9.32
CA GLN A 332 -26.22 11.97 8.61
C GLN A 332 -26.17 13.13 7.61
N THR A 333 -27.26 13.39 6.89
CA THR A 333 -27.29 14.34 5.76
C THR A 333 -27.86 15.70 6.11
N LYS A 334 -28.54 15.82 7.26
CA LYS A 334 -29.32 17.02 7.66
C LYS A 334 -30.39 17.42 6.65
N THR A 335 -30.79 16.51 5.77
CA THR A 335 -31.82 16.71 4.74
C THR A 335 -33.06 15.91 5.13
N PRO A 336 -34.30 16.41 4.91
CA PRO A 336 -35.52 15.67 5.23
C PRO A 336 -35.59 14.32 4.52
N LEU A 337 -36.10 13.29 5.20
CA LEU A 337 -36.25 11.94 4.62
C LEU A 337 -37.11 11.95 3.35
N ALA A 338 -38.12 12.83 3.29
CA ALA A 338 -38.98 12.99 2.12
C ALA A 338 -38.22 13.40 0.84
N GLU A 339 -37.06 14.05 0.97
CA GLU A 339 -36.24 14.49 -0.16
C GLU A 339 -35.20 13.44 -0.60
N ARG A 340 -34.97 12.40 0.21
CA ARG A 340 -33.95 11.36 0.01
C ARG A 340 -33.99 10.77 -1.39
N TYR A 341 -35.16 10.26 -1.80
CA TYR A 341 -35.30 9.57 -3.08
C TYR A 341 -35.03 10.50 -4.26
N GLY A 342 -35.55 11.74 -4.21
CA GLY A 342 -35.36 12.72 -5.28
C GLY A 342 -33.89 13.12 -5.44
N PHE A 343 -33.20 13.37 -4.33
CA PHE A 343 -31.77 13.70 -4.33
C PHE A 343 -30.92 12.56 -4.90
N LEU A 344 -31.14 11.34 -4.40
CA LEU A 344 -30.36 10.16 -4.80
C LEU A 344 -30.63 9.75 -6.26
N SER A 345 -31.85 9.95 -6.76
CA SER A 345 -32.20 9.66 -8.16
C SER A 345 -31.48 10.59 -9.12
N ARG A 346 -31.47 11.90 -8.84
CA ARG A 346 -30.72 12.88 -9.66
C ARG A 346 -29.22 12.64 -9.64
N MET A 347 -28.67 12.25 -8.47
CA MET A 347 -27.29 11.81 -8.38
C MET A 347 -27.03 10.59 -9.28
N ALA A 348 -27.85 9.53 -9.19
CA ALA A 348 -27.68 8.33 -10.00
C ALA A 348 -27.79 8.62 -11.51
N GLU A 349 -28.76 9.43 -11.92
CA GLU A 349 -28.92 9.89 -13.30
C GLU A 349 -27.67 10.65 -13.78
N ARG A 350 -27.12 11.52 -12.92
CA ARG A 350 -25.90 12.25 -13.24
C ARG A 350 -24.70 11.30 -13.41
N VAL A 351 -24.55 10.30 -12.55
CA VAL A 351 -23.50 9.28 -12.66
C VAL A 351 -23.63 8.48 -13.96
N ILE A 352 -24.86 8.08 -14.32
CA ILE A 352 -25.15 7.40 -15.59
C ILE A 352 -24.77 8.28 -16.77
N GLN A 353 -25.17 9.55 -16.77
CA GLN A 353 -24.85 10.51 -17.83
C GLN A 353 -23.34 10.70 -18.00
N ASP A 354 -22.60 10.81 -16.89
CA ASP A 354 -21.17 11.10 -16.91
C ASP A 354 -20.30 9.87 -17.21
N LYS A 355 -20.67 8.69 -16.69
CA LYS A 355 -19.77 7.52 -16.61
C LYS A 355 -20.32 6.23 -17.19
N ALA A 356 -21.64 6.09 -17.37
CA ALA A 356 -22.25 4.84 -17.81
C ALA A 356 -23.45 5.09 -18.75
N PRO A 357 -23.27 5.82 -19.87
CA PRO A 357 -24.38 6.17 -20.76
C PRO A 357 -25.04 4.89 -21.31
N GLY A 358 -26.37 4.85 -21.27
CA GLY A 358 -27.17 3.69 -21.70
C GLY A 358 -27.51 2.70 -20.58
N CYS A 359 -26.92 2.84 -19.40
CA CYS A 359 -27.31 2.09 -18.21
C CYS A 359 -28.57 2.67 -17.55
N HIS A 360 -29.14 1.91 -16.61
CA HIS A 360 -30.22 2.35 -15.71
C HIS A 360 -29.83 2.09 -14.26
N PHE A 361 -30.53 2.67 -13.27
CA PHE A 361 -30.24 2.42 -11.86
C PHE A 361 -31.40 1.73 -11.15
N GLN A 362 -31.05 0.96 -10.12
CA GLN A 362 -31.98 0.40 -9.15
C GLN A 362 -31.54 0.82 -7.75
N MET A 363 -32.46 1.41 -6.99
CA MET A 363 -32.21 1.88 -5.62
C MET A 363 -32.72 0.85 -4.60
N TYR A 364 -31.85 0.53 -3.64
CA TYR A 364 -32.12 -0.33 -2.50
C TYR A 364 -32.13 0.48 -1.20
N SER A 365 -32.31 -0.19 -0.05
CA SER A 365 -32.35 0.47 1.26
C SER A 365 -31.03 1.19 1.59
N ASN A 366 -29.89 0.60 1.24
CA ASN A 366 -28.55 1.08 1.59
C ASN A 366 -27.59 1.19 0.39
N SER A 367 -28.07 0.97 -0.83
CA SER A 367 -27.22 1.08 -2.03
C SER A 367 -28.00 1.48 -3.27
N ILE A 368 -27.29 1.93 -4.29
CA ILE A 368 -27.78 2.13 -5.66
C ILE A 368 -26.92 1.28 -6.58
N SER A 369 -27.52 0.41 -7.37
CA SER A 369 -26.80 -0.32 -8.42
C SER A 369 -27.07 0.31 -9.78
N ILE A 370 -26.01 0.63 -10.52
CA ILE A 370 -26.08 1.00 -11.94
C ILE A 370 -25.95 -0.30 -12.75
N LEU A 371 -26.95 -0.60 -13.56
CA LEU A 371 -27.13 -1.84 -14.30
C LEU A 371 -27.08 -1.57 -15.81
N ARG A 372 -26.57 -2.54 -16.59
CA ARG A 372 -26.52 -2.44 -18.06
C ARG A 372 -27.91 -2.44 -18.70
#